data_AF-A0A4J1WBI0-F1
#
_entry.id   AF-A0A4J1WBI0-F1
#
_cell.length_a   1.000
_cell.length_b   1.000
_cell.length_c   1.000
_cell.angle_alpha   90.00
_cell.angle_beta   90.00
_cell.angle_gamma   90.00
#
_symmetry.space_group_name_H-M   'P 1'
#
loop_
_entity.id
_entity.type
_entity.pdbx_description
1 polymer ?
#
loop_
_entity_poly.entity_id
_entity_poly.type
_entity_poly.pdbx_seq_one_letter_code
_entity_poly.pdbx_strand_id
1 'polypeptide(L)'
;MSQDKQMKAVSPLLQRVINISSIVGGVGSLIFCIWAYQAGILQSKETLSAFIQQAGIWGPPLFIFLQILQTVVPIIPGALTSVAGVFIYGHIIGTIYNYIGIVIGCAIIFYLVRLYGAAFVQSVVSKRTYDKYIDWLDKGNRFDRFFIFMMIWPISPADFLCMLAALTKMSFKRYMTIIILTKPFTLVVYTYGLTYIIDFFWQML
;
A
#
# COMPACT_ATOMS: atom_id res chain seq x y z
N MET A 1 -26.96 -3.41 -29.58
CA MET A 1 -26.36 -4.75 -29.42
C MET A 1 -24.89 -4.66 -29.83
N SER A 2 -24.01 -4.48 -28.86
CA SER A 2 -22.90 -5.40 -28.53
C SER A 2 -21.66 -5.27 -29.43
N GLN A 3 -20.99 -4.11 -29.37
CA GLN A 3 -19.59 -3.98 -29.77
C GLN A 3 -18.69 -4.51 -28.65
N ASP A 4 -18.41 -5.80 -28.74
CA ASP A 4 -17.06 -6.36 -28.78
C ASP A 4 -15.92 -5.42 -28.32
N LYS A 5 -15.78 -5.24 -27.00
CA LYS A 5 -14.58 -4.63 -26.42
C LYS A 5 -13.60 -5.75 -26.12
N GLN A 6 -12.99 -6.27 -27.19
CA GLN A 6 -11.80 -7.10 -27.17
C GLN A 6 -10.77 -6.51 -26.19
N MET A 7 -10.67 -7.08 -24.99
CA MET A 7 -9.42 -7.05 -24.25
C MET A 7 -8.44 -7.89 -25.07
N LYS A 8 -7.47 -7.24 -25.72
CA LYS A 8 -6.38 -7.89 -26.45
C LYS A 8 -5.82 -9.01 -25.58
N ALA A 9 -5.93 -10.25 -26.06
CA ALA A 9 -5.29 -11.41 -25.43
C ALA A 9 -3.78 -11.14 -25.41
N VAL A 10 -3.26 -10.88 -24.21
CA VAL A 10 -1.82 -10.72 -23.97
C VAL A 10 -1.15 -12.03 -24.36
N SER A 11 -0.06 -11.99 -25.14
CA SER A 11 0.59 -13.21 -25.60
C SER A 11 1.02 -14.08 -24.40
N PRO A 12 0.94 -15.42 -24.49
CA PRO A 12 1.26 -16.31 -23.38
C PRO A 12 2.71 -16.15 -22.89
N LEU A 13 3.61 -15.68 -23.76
CA LEU A 13 4.98 -15.31 -23.41
C LEU A 13 5.06 -14.01 -22.60
N LEU A 14 4.33 -12.97 -22.99
CA LEU A 14 4.31 -11.71 -22.25
C LEU A 14 3.68 -11.89 -20.87
N GLN A 15 2.65 -12.75 -20.77
CA GLN A 15 2.02 -13.10 -19.51
C GLN A 15 2.96 -13.89 -18.58
N ARG A 16 3.78 -14.80 -19.13
CA ARG A 16 4.84 -15.49 -18.38
C ARG A 16 5.93 -14.54 -17.90
N VAL A 17 6.39 -13.61 -18.75
CA VAL A 17 7.42 -12.62 -18.37
C VAL A 17 6.89 -11.71 -17.25
N ILE A 18 5.64 -11.25 -17.35
CA ILE A 18 5.00 -10.44 -16.30
C ILE A 18 4.83 -11.23 -15.00
N ASN A 19 4.46 -12.50 -15.07
CA ASN A 19 4.33 -13.35 -13.88
C ASN A 19 5.69 -13.62 -13.24
N ILE A 20 6.74 -13.87 -14.03
CA ILE A 20 8.09 -14.10 -13.52
C ILE A 20 8.64 -12.80 -12.91
N SER A 21 8.47 -11.65 -13.57
CA SER A 21 8.95 -10.37 -13.01
C SER A 21 8.21 -9.99 -11.73
N SER A 22 6.91 -10.31 -11.63
CA SER A 22 6.10 -10.10 -10.43
C SER A 22 6.50 -11.04 -9.29
N ILE A 23 6.78 -12.32 -9.59
CA ILE A 23 7.29 -13.29 -8.60
C ILE A 23 8.68 -12.89 -8.13
N VAL A 24 9.60 -12.57 -9.05
CA VAL A 24 10.97 -12.17 -8.71
C VAL A 24 10.97 -10.86 -7.92
N GLY A 25 10.13 -9.89 -8.30
CA GLY A 25 9.93 -8.65 -7.56
C GLY A 25 9.37 -8.91 -6.16
N GLY A 26 8.30 -9.71 -6.04
CA GLY A 26 7.69 -10.05 -4.75
C GLY A 26 8.61 -10.84 -3.83
N VAL A 27 9.36 -11.81 -4.37
CA VAL A 27 10.35 -12.61 -3.62
C VAL A 27 11.54 -11.73 -3.22
N GLY A 28 12.04 -10.87 -4.10
CA GLY A 28 13.10 -9.90 -3.78
C GLY A 28 12.66 -8.90 -2.71
N SER A 29 11.43 -8.42 -2.79
CA SER A 29 10.77 -7.59 -1.78
C SER A 29 10.69 -8.31 -0.43
N LEU A 30 10.27 -9.58 -0.40
CA LEU A 30 10.19 -10.37 0.83
C LEU A 30 11.58 -10.64 1.42
N ILE A 31 12.57 -10.98 0.59
CA ILE A 31 13.96 -11.18 1.04
C ILE A 31 14.53 -9.88 1.61
N PHE A 32 14.28 -8.74 0.96
CA PHE A 32 14.72 -7.44 1.45
C PHE A 32 14.01 -7.08 2.77
N CYS A 33 12.70 -7.32 2.89
CA CYS A 33 11.97 -7.14 4.16
C CYS A 33 12.57 -7.99 5.28
N ILE A 34 12.83 -9.29 5.03
CA ILE A 34 13.39 -10.21 6.00
C ILE A 34 14.80 -9.77 6.40
N TRP A 35 15.63 -9.40 5.43
CA TRP A 35 16.97 -8.88 5.68
C TRP A 35 16.94 -7.56 6.48
N ALA A 36 16.08 -6.60 6.10
CA ALA A 36 15.96 -5.32 6.78
C ALA A 36 15.37 -5.45 8.19
N TYR A 37 14.49 -6.44 8.41
CA TYR A 37 13.97 -6.79 9.74
C TYR A 37 15.05 -7.44 10.61
N GLN A 38 15.81 -8.41 10.07
CA GLN A 38 16.92 -9.06 10.77
C GLN A 38 18.08 -8.10 11.04
N ALA A 39 18.31 -7.12 10.16
CA ALA A 39 19.30 -6.06 10.34
C ALA A 39 18.87 -4.99 11.36
N GLY A 40 17.67 -5.07 11.94
CA GLY A 40 17.17 -4.12 12.94
C GLY A 40 16.83 -2.73 12.38
N ILE A 41 16.93 -2.52 11.06
CA ILE A 41 16.71 -1.23 10.38
C ILE A 41 15.25 -0.80 10.51
N LEU A 42 14.32 -1.76 10.52
CA LEU A 42 12.88 -1.54 10.59
C LEU A 42 12.32 -1.54 12.01
N GLN A 43 13.16 -1.68 13.05
CA GLN A 43 12.71 -1.81 14.44
C GLN A 43 12.59 -0.46 15.17
N SER A 44 13.30 0.57 14.72
CA SER A 44 13.28 1.89 15.35
C SER A 44 13.28 2.99 14.29
N LYS A 45 12.57 4.09 14.58
CA LYS A 45 12.51 5.27 13.72
C LYS A 45 13.90 5.90 13.55
N GLU A 46 14.76 5.80 14.57
CA GLU A 46 16.12 6.32 14.60
C GLU A 46 17.04 5.53 13.67
N THR A 47 17.02 4.20 13.70
CA THR A 47 17.84 3.36 12.80
C THR A 47 17.41 3.51 11.35
N LEU A 48 16.10 3.56 11.09
CA LEU A 48 15.58 3.81 9.74
C LEU A 48 16.00 5.19 9.23
N SER A 49 15.93 6.20 10.09
CA SER A 49 16.35 7.57 9.74
C SER A 49 17.84 7.64 9.46
N ALA A 50 18.68 7.01 10.28
CA ALA A 50 20.12 6.96 10.09
C ALA A 50 20.49 6.25 8.77
N PHE A 51 19.82 5.16 8.43
CA PHE A 51 20.04 4.42 7.18
C PHE A 51 19.71 5.27 5.94
N ILE A 52 18.55 5.95 5.96
CA ILE A 52 18.12 6.81 4.85
C ILE A 52 19.02 8.05 4.74
N GLN A 53 19.44 8.63 5.87
CA GLN A 53 20.36 9.76 5.88
C GLN A 53 21.75 9.39 5.36
N GLN A 54 22.27 8.20 5.70
CA GLN A 54 23.53 7.69 5.13
C GLN A 54 23.48 7.51 3.61
N ALA A 55 22.30 7.24 3.04
CA ALA A 55 22.13 7.11 1.59
C ALA A 55 22.26 8.46 0.85
N GLY A 56 22.24 9.60 1.55
CA GLY A 56 22.45 10.93 0.97
C GLY A 56 21.46 11.22 -0.17
N ILE A 57 21.99 11.43 -1.38
CA ILE A 57 21.18 11.73 -2.59
C ILE A 57 20.23 10.58 -2.98
N TRP A 58 20.53 9.35 -2.56
CA TRP A 58 19.69 8.18 -2.78
C TRP A 58 18.62 7.99 -1.70
N GLY A 59 18.61 8.81 -0.66
CA GLY A 59 17.63 8.74 0.42
C GLY A 59 16.18 8.80 -0.07
N PRO A 60 15.77 9.81 -0.87
CA PRO A 60 14.37 9.94 -1.29
C PRO A 60 13.86 8.76 -2.13
N PRO A 61 14.58 8.28 -3.18
CA PRO A 61 14.17 7.08 -3.90
C PRO A 61 14.09 5.84 -3.01
N LEU A 62 15.03 5.67 -2.08
CA LEU A 62 15.07 4.55 -1.14
C LEU A 62 13.86 4.59 -0.19
N PHE A 63 13.49 5.78 0.29
CA PHE A 63 12.32 5.97 1.13
C PHE A 63 11.01 5.66 0.38
N ILE A 64 10.87 6.13 -0.86
CA ILE A 64 9.71 5.79 -1.71
C ILE A 64 9.64 4.28 -1.95
N PHE A 65 10.78 3.64 -2.19
CA PHE A 65 10.85 2.18 -2.35
C PHE A 65 10.41 1.44 -1.09
N LEU A 66 10.87 1.87 0.09
CA LEU A 66 10.42 1.33 1.38
C LEU A 66 8.91 1.50 1.57
N GLN A 67 8.37 2.65 1.15
CA GLN A 67 6.95 2.93 1.24
C GLN A 67 6.12 2.03 0.31
N ILE A 68 6.60 1.78 -0.90
CA ILE A 68 5.99 0.81 -1.83
C ILE A 68 6.01 -0.57 -1.19
N LEU A 69 7.17 -0.96 -0.65
CA LEU A 69 7.40 -2.28 -0.09
C LEU A 69 6.45 -2.58 1.07
N GLN A 70 6.29 -1.67 2.02
CA GLN A 70 5.35 -1.88 3.13
C GLN A 70 3.89 -1.91 2.67
N THR A 71 3.54 -1.18 1.62
CA THR A 71 2.17 -1.15 1.09
C THR A 71 1.84 -2.50 0.44
N VAL A 72 2.83 -3.12 -0.22
CA VAL A 72 2.69 -4.45 -0.83
C VAL A 72 2.78 -5.56 0.22
N VAL A 73 3.65 -5.40 1.20
CA VAL A 73 3.94 -6.35 2.27
C VAL A 73 3.63 -5.66 3.61
N PRO A 74 2.37 -5.71 4.09
CA PRO A 74 1.93 -5.01 5.31
C PRO A 74 2.42 -5.71 6.60
N ILE A 75 3.68 -6.13 6.61
CA ILE A 75 4.40 -6.64 7.79
C ILE A 75 4.98 -5.47 8.58
N ILE A 76 5.31 -4.37 7.89
CA ILE A 76 5.91 -3.18 8.48
C ILE A 76 4.79 -2.21 8.91
N PRO A 77 4.77 -1.74 10.16
CA PRO A 77 3.82 -0.72 10.58
C PRO A 77 4.00 0.56 9.76
N GLY A 78 3.02 0.88 8.91
CA GLY A 78 3.08 2.07 8.04
C GLY A 78 3.23 3.39 8.80
N ALA A 79 2.76 3.45 10.05
CA ALA A 79 2.96 4.59 10.93
C ALA A 79 4.44 4.87 11.22
N LEU A 80 5.26 3.82 11.40
CA LEU A 80 6.68 3.96 11.77
C LEU A 80 7.48 4.61 10.62
N THR A 81 7.28 4.10 9.40
CA THR A 81 7.95 4.61 8.20
C THR A 81 7.44 5.99 7.81
N SER A 82 6.14 6.25 7.96
CA SER A 82 5.58 7.58 7.69
C SER A 82 6.12 8.64 8.64
N VAL A 83 6.20 8.34 9.95
CA VAL A 83 6.80 9.24 10.95
C VAL A 83 8.29 9.43 10.69
N ALA A 84 9.02 8.36 10.36
CA ALA A 84 10.44 8.47 10.00
C ALA A 84 10.64 9.38 8.78
N GLY A 85 9.83 9.24 7.73
CA GLY A 85 9.90 10.10 6.55
C GLY A 85 9.63 11.57 6.84
N VAL A 86 8.65 11.86 7.70
CA VAL A 86 8.36 13.23 8.17
C VAL A 86 9.50 13.78 9.02
N PHE A 87 10.13 12.96 9.85
CA PHE A 87 11.28 13.35 10.66
C PHE A 87 12.53 13.67 9.81
N ILE A 88 12.79 12.88 8.77
CA ILE A 88 13.98 13.02 7.91
C ILE A 88 13.83 14.18 6.90
N TYR A 89 12.68 14.26 6.23
CA TYR A 89 12.45 15.19 5.10
C TYR A 89 11.56 16.39 5.46
N GLY A 90 11.02 16.42 6.69
CA GLY A 90 10.03 17.40 7.11
C GLY A 90 8.61 17.02 6.71
N HIS A 91 7.63 17.68 7.35
CA HIS A 91 6.20 17.37 7.23
C HIS A 91 5.69 17.38 5.79
N ILE A 92 6.09 18.35 4.97
CA ILE A 92 5.56 18.49 3.60
C ILE A 92 6.22 17.47 2.67
N ILE A 93 7.55 17.47 2.56
CA ILE A 93 8.27 16.61 1.61
C ILE A 93 8.14 15.14 2.01
N GLY A 94 8.23 14.82 3.30
CA GLY A 94 7.99 13.47 3.81
C GLY A 94 6.59 12.96 3.46
N THR A 95 5.56 13.79 3.60
CA THR A 95 4.19 13.42 3.21
C THR A 95 4.07 13.19 1.70
N ILE A 96 4.74 13.99 0.87
CA ILE A 96 4.75 13.80 -0.60
C ILE A 96 5.39 12.46 -0.97
N TYR A 97 6.55 12.12 -0.39
CA TYR A 97 7.21 10.85 -0.69
C TYR A 97 6.40 9.65 -0.19
N ASN A 98 5.80 9.76 1.00
CA ASN A 98 4.85 8.76 1.50
C ASN A 98 3.69 8.56 0.51
N TYR A 99 3.08 9.66 0.07
CA TYR A 99 1.97 9.64 -0.87
C TYR A 99 2.34 8.93 -2.18
N ILE A 100 3.45 9.31 -2.80
CA ILE A 100 3.91 8.71 -4.06
C ILE A 100 4.13 7.21 -3.88
N GLY A 101 4.83 6.80 -2.81
CA GLY A 101 5.10 5.40 -2.54
C GLY A 101 3.82 4.57 -2.31
N ILE A 102 2.86 5.11 -1.55
CA ILE A 102 1.57 4.45 -1.31
C ILE A 102 0.77 4.30 -2.60
N VAL A 103 0.70 5.35 -3.43
CA VAL A 103 -0.05 5.31 -4.70
C VAL A 103 0.54 4.26 -5.64
N ILE A 104 1.88 4.22 -5.76
CA ILE A 104 2.58 3.23 -6.57
C ILE A 104 2.38 1.82 -6.00
N GLY A 105 2.51 1.65 -4.67
CA GLY A 105 2.27 0.38 -3.99
C GLY A 105 0.84 -0.14 -4.20
N CYS A 106 -0.16 0.75 -4.10
CA CYS A 106 -1.55 0.44 -4.38
C CYS A 106 -1.78 0.06 -5.85
N ALA A 107 -1.05 0.66 -6.79
CA ALA A 107 -1.10 0.24 -8.19
C ALA A 107 -0.56 -1.19 -8.35
N ILE A 108 0.61 -1.46 -7.77
CA ILE A 108 1.28 -2.77 -7.84
C ILE A 108 0.40 -3.84 -7.23
N ILE A 109 -0.13 -3.63 -6.02
CA ILE A 109 -0.97 -4.63 -5.35
C ILE A 109 -2.24 -4.93 -6.13
N PHE A 110 -2.82 -3.92 -6.80
CA PHE A 110 -4.00 -4.11 -7.64
C PHE A 110 -3.70 -5.02 -8.82
N TYR A 111 -2.56 -4.83 -9.49
CA TYR A 111 -2.14 -5.69 -10.59
C TYR A 111 -1.78 -7.09 -10.12
N LEU A 112 -1.05 -7.23 -9.00
CA LEU A 112 -0.71 -8.52 -8.41
C LEU A 112 -1.98 -9.33 -8.08
N VAL A 113 -2.94 -8.73 -7.38
CA VAL A 113 -4.19 -9.40 -7.04
C VAL A 113 -5.02 -9.74 -8.28
N ARG A 114 -5.00 -8.92 -9.33
CA ARG A 114 -5.66 -9.25 -10.60
C ARG A 114 -5.02 -10.42 -11.34
N LEU A 115 -3.70 -10.61 -11.19
CA LEU A 115 -2.95 -11.69 -11.81
C LEU A 115 -3.06 -13.00 -11.04
N TYR A 116 -2.85 -12.96 -9.73
CA TYR A 116 -2.83 -14.14 -8.85
C TYR A 116 -4.18 -14.47 -8.21
N GLY A 117 -5.13 -13.53 -8.27
CA GLY A 117 -6.48 -13.69 -7.76
C GLY A 117 -6.54 -13.79 -6.23
N ALA A 118 -7.59 -14.47 -5.76
CA ALA A 118 -7.90 -14.65 -4.35
C ALA A 118 -6.79 -15.35 -3.54
N ALA A 119 -6.01 -16.23 -4.17
CA ALA A 119 -4.96 -17.00 -3.52
C ALA A 119 -3.87 -16.09 -2.91
N PHE A 120 -3.53 -14.98 -3.58
CA PHE A 120 -2.57 -14.00 -3.07
C PHE A 120 -3.12 -13.25 -1.85
N VAL A 121 -4.41 -12.90 -1.86
CA VAL A 121 -5.01 -12.19 -0.71
C VAL A 121 -5.06 -13.10 0.51
N GLN A 122 -5.37 -14.39 0.34
CA GLN A 122 -5.39 -15.37 1.43
C GLN A 122 -4.00 -15.72 1.97
N SER A 123 -2.92 -15.53 1.21
CA SER A 123 -1.55 -15.76 1.71
C SER A 123 -1.03 -14.57 2.53
N VAL A 124 -1.50 -13.35 2.23
CA VAL A 124 -1.09 -12.13 2.92
C VAL A 124 -2.01 -11.82 4.12
N VAL A 125 -3.28 -12.21 4.05
CA VAL A 125 -4.31 -11.86 5.05
C VAL A 125 -4.94 -13.10 5.66
N SER A 126 -5.17 -13.05 6.98
CA SER A 126 -5.81 -14.16 7.70
C SER A 126 -7.17 -14.52 7.10
N LYS A 127 -7.49 -15.83 7.04
CA LYS A 127 -8.77 -16.35 6.53
C LYS A 127 -9.99 -15.67 7.17
N ARG A 128 -9.93 -15.40 8.48
CA ARG A 128 -11.04 -14.76 9.22
C ARG A 128 -11.36 -13.35 8.69
N THR A 129 -10.34 -12.57 8.33
CA THR A 129 -10.53 -11.24 7.74
C THR A 129 -10.95 -11.35 6.28
N TYR A 130 -10.43 -12.32 5.55
CA TYR A 130 -10.85 -12.58 4.17
C TYR A 130 -12.34 -12.94 4.08
N ASP A 131 -12.79 -13.93 4.85
CA ASP A 131 -14.18 -14.44 4.83
C ASP A 131 -15.20 -13.38 5.27
N LYS A 132 -14.84 -12.50 6.21
CA LYS A 132 -15.73 -11.42 6.67
C LYS A 132 -16.02 -10.38 5.59
N TYR A 133 -15.10 -10.18 4.65
CA TYR A 133 -15.19 -9.12 3.64
C TYR A 133 -15.46 -9.65 2.23
N ILE A 134 -15.27 -10.95 1.96
CA ILE A 134 -15.65 -11.54 0.68
C ILE A 134 -17.17 -11.50 0.44
N ASP A 135 -17.98 -11.65 1.50
CA ASP A 135 -19.44 -11.49 1.44
C ASP A 135 -19.88 -10.09 0.97
N TRP A 136 -19.01 -9.09 1.10
CA TRP A 136 -19.23 -7.73 0.60
C TRP A 136 -18.85 -7.56 -0.87
N LEU A 137 -17.97 -8.43 -1.42
CA LEU A 137 -17.53 -8.39 -2.82
C LEU A 137 -18.66 -8.75 -3.79
N ASP A 138 -19.61 -9.61 -3.39
CA ASP A 138 -20.74 -10.05 -4.23
C ASP A 138 -21.78 -8.95 -4.49
N LYS A 139 -21.73 -7.83 -3.76
CA LYS A 139 -22.73 -6.74 -3.85
C LYS A 139 -22.34 -5.62 -4.82
N GLY A 140 -21.44 -5.86 -5.76
CA GLY A 140 -21.17 -5.03 -6.95
C GLY A 140 -21.12 -3.52 -6.69
N ASN A 141 -22.18 -2.80 -7.05
CA ASN A 141 -22.28 -1.33 -6.91
C ASN A 141 -22.29 -0.82 -5.46
N ARG A 142 -22.53 -1.68 -4.46
CA ARG A 142 -22.37 -1.31 -3.04
C ARG A 142 -20.91 -1.36 -2.60
N PHE A 143 -20.08 -2.19 -3.23
CA PHE A 143 -18.67 -2.31 -2.88
C PHE A 143 -17.90 -1.01 -3.19
N ASP A 144 -18.12 -0.39 -4.36
CA ASP A 144 -17.45 0.87 -4.71
C ASP A 144 -17.71 1.98 -3.67
N ARG A 145 -18.96 2.13 -3.22
CA ARG A 145 -19.32 3.10 -2.17
C ARG A 145 -18.73 2.75 -0.81
N PHE A 146 -18.76 1.47 -0.46
CA PHE A 146 -18.16 0.96 0.77
C PHE A 146 -16.64 1.18 0.80
N PHE A 147 -15.96 0.91 -0.31
CA PHE A 147 -14.54 1.13 -0.49
C PHE A 147 -14.18 2.60 -0.31
N ILE A 148 -14.90 3.52 -0.96
CA ILE A 148 -14.70 4.97 -0.78
C ILE A 148 -14.89 5.36 0.70
N PHE A 149 -15.97 4.91 1.32
CA PHE A 149 -16.28 5.25 2.71
C PHE A 149 -15.23 4.75 3.69
N MET A 150 -14.75 3.51 3.50
CA MET A 150 -13.69 2.96 4.33
C MET A 150 -12.34 3.62 4.07
N MET A 151 -12.03 3.99 2.83
CA MET A 151 -10.76 4.63 2.48
C MET A 151 -10.62 6.04 3.08
N ILE A 152 -11.75 6.74 3.26
CA ILE A 152 -11.82 8.01 4.00
C ILE A 152 -11.59 7.80 5.49
N TRP A 153 -11.97 6.64 6.03
CA TRP A 153 -11.82 6.33 7.45
C TRP A 153 -10.37 6.00 7.81
N PRO A 154 -9.71 6.78 8.68
CA PRO A 154 -8.27 6.65 8.94
C PRO A 154 -7.87 5.35 9.68
N ILE A 155 -8.83 4.67 10.32
CA ILE A 155 -8.61 3.43 11.08
C ILE A 155 -8.78 2.18 10.18
N SER A 156 -9.18 2.35 8.92
CA SER A 156 -9.40 1.20 8.05
C SER A 156 -8.08 0.56 7.59
N PRO A 157 -8.03 -0.77 7.41
CA PRO A 157 -6.87 -1.44 6.82
C PRO A 157 -6.85 -1.14 5.30
N ALA A 158 -6.36 0.05 4.94
CA ALA A 158 -6.41 0.56 3.57
C ALA A 158 -5.76 -0.40 2.56
N ASP A 159 -4.65 -1.04 2.92
CA ASP A 159 -3.93 -1.95 2.01
C ASP A 159 -4.72 -3.24 1.75
N PHE A 160 -5.44 -3.74 2.76
CA PHE A 160 -6.36 -4.87 2.60
C PHE A 160 -7.57 -4.50 1.74
N LEU A 161 -8.14 -3.30 1.94
CA LEU A 161 -9.23 -2.81 1.11
C LEU A 161 -8.80 -2.65 -0.35
N CYS A 162 -7.57 -2.22 -0.60
CA CYS A 162 -6.98 -2.18 -1.92
C CYS A 162 -6.92 -3.58 -2.57
N MET A 163 -6.50 -4.60 -1.82
CA MET A 163 -6.52 -5.99 -2.27
C MET A 163 -7.94 -6.47 -2.59
N LEU A 164 -8.91 -6.20 -1.71
CA LEU A 164 -10.31 -6.56 -1.94
C LEU A 164 -10.87 -5.86 -3.19
N ALA A 165 -10.59 -4.57 -3.37
CA ALA A 165 -11.02 -3.82 -4.54
C ALA A 165 -10.46 -4.41 -5.83
N ALA A 166 -9.23 -4.91 -5.80
CA ALA A 166 -8.62 -5.60 -6.93
C ALA A 166 -9.25 -6.96 -7.26
N LEU A 167 -9.84 -7.67 -6.28
CA LEU A 167 -10.62 -8.90 -6.52
C LEU A 167 -11.98 -8.65 -7.18
N THR A 168 -12.54 -7.44 -7.05
CA THR A 168 -13.83 -7.10 -7.67
C THR A 168 -13.75 -6.87 -9.17
N LYS A 169 -14.90 -6.57 -9.80
CA LYS A 169 -15.00 -6.09 -11.19
C LYS A 169 -14.60 -4.61 -11.37
N MET A 170 -14.09 -3.93 -10.34
CA MET A 170 -13.69 -2.53 -10.41
C MET A 170 -12.56 -2.30 -11.43
N SER A 171 -12.65 -1.23 -12.21
CA SER A 171 -11.62 -0.86 -13.19
C SER A 171 -10.46 -0.14 -12.52
N PHE A 172 -9.24 -0.38 -13.01
CA PHE A 172 -8.02 0.26 -12.50
C PHE A 172 -8.12 1.79 -12.45
N LYS A 173 -8.75 2.40 -13.48
CA LYS A 173 -8.96 3.85 -13.52
C LYS A 173 -9.79 4.35 -12.33
N ARG A 174 -10.93 3.71 -12.05
CA ARG A 174 -11.78 4.11 -10.92
C ARG A 174 -11.08 3.92 -9.58
N TYR A 175 -10.43 2.77 -9.40
CA TYR A 175 -9.64 2.47 -8.21
C TYR A 175 -8.56 3.53 -7.97
N MET A 176 -7.77 3.85 -9.00
CA MET A 176 -6.70 4.83 -8.90
C MET A 176 -7.23 6.25 -8.63
N THR A 177 -8.33 6.65 -9.27
CA THR A 177 -8.98 7.94 -8.98
C THR A 177 -9.41 8.04 -7.52
N ILE A 178 -9.98 6.98 -6.95
CA ILE A 178 -10.39 6.98 -5.54
C ILE A 178 -9.16 7.12 -4.65
N ILE A 179 -8.10 6.36 -4.88
CA ILE A 179 -6.86 6.43 -4.11
C ILE A 179 -6.26 7.83 -4.17
N ILE A 180 -6.11 8.40 -5.37
CA ILE A 180 -5.53 9.72 -5.55
C ILE A 180 -6.34 10.80 -4.84
N LEU A 181 -7.67 10.65 -4.76
CA LEU A 181 -8.53 11.60 -4.06
C LEU A 181 -8.57 11.40 -2.54
N THR A 182 -8.58 10.15 -2.08
CA THR A 182 -8.71 9.83 -0.65
C THR A 182 -7.37 9.82 0.08
N LYS A 183 -6.31 9.28 -0.49
CA LYS A 183 -5.00 9.19 0.18
C LYS A 183 -4.39 10.52 0.61
N PRO A 184 -4.45 11.64 -0.14
CA PRO A 184 -3.92 12.91 0.38
C PRO A 184 -4.75 13.40 1.56
N PHE A 185 -6.07 13.22 1.53
CA PHE A 185 -6.93 13.54 2.67
C PHE A 185 -6.60 12.67 3.89
N THR A 186 -6.52 11.35 3.72
CA THR A 186 -6.17 10.41 4.80
C THR A 186 -4.76 10.67 5.32
N LEU A 187 -3.78 10.98 4.47
CA LEU A 187 -2.42 11.31 4.90
C LEU A 187 -2.36 12.62 5.68
N VAL A 188 -3.12 13.65 5.28
CA VAL A 188 -3.20 14.89 6.06
C VAL A 188 -3.84 14.59 7.43
N VAL A 189 -4.98 13.87 7.45
CA VAL A 189 -5.62 13.47 8.71
C VAL A 189 -4.71 12.59 9.56
N TYR A 190 -3.91 11.71 8.96
CA TYR A 190 -2.99 10.84 9.68
C TYR A 190 -1.76 11.61 10.18
N THR A 191 -1.06 12.33 9.32
CA THR A 191 0.14 13.09 9.69
C THR A 191 -0.18 14.16 10.74
N TYR A 192 -1.27 14.92 10.58
CA TYR A 192 -1.67 15.92 11.56
C TYR A 192 -2.43 15.31 12.75
N GLY A 193 -3.36 14.38 12.53
CA GLY A 193 -4.13 13.76 13.61
C GLY A 193 -3.27 12.92 14.55
N LEU A 194 -2.28 12.18 14.04
CA LEU A 194 -1.38 11.38 14.87
C LEU A 194 -0.42 12.26 15.66
N THR A 195 0.10 13.36 15.09
CA THR A 195 0.92 14.33 15.84
C THR A 195 0.10 14.99 16.95
N TYR A 196 -1.12 15.43 16.68
CA TYR A 196 -2.00 15.97 17.73
C TYR A 196 -2.34 14.96 18.84
N ILE A 197 -2.60 13.69 18.50
CA ILE A 197 -2.88 12.66 19.51
C ILE A 197 -1.63 12.34 20.33
N ILE A 198 -0.45 12.26 19.70
CA ILE A 198 0.82 12.04 20.38
C ILE A 198 1.13 13.22 21.30
N ASP A 199 1.02 14.46 20.82
CA ASP A 199 1.26 15.67 21.61
C ASP A 199 0.25 15.83 22.75
N PHE A 200 -1.03 15.48 22.52
CA PHE A 200 -2.05 15.46 23.55
C PHE A 200 -1.74 14.45 24.67
N PHE A 201 -1.32 13.23 24.31
CA PHE A 201 -0.88 12.24 25.29
C PHE A 201 0.39 12.66 26.02
N TRP A 202 1.28 13.41 25.36
CA TRP A 202 2.54 13.88 25.93
C TRP A 202 2.41 15.13 26.80
N GLN A 203 1.35 15.91 26.63
CA GLN A 203 0.99 16.99 27.56
C GLN A 203 0.23 16.49 28.79
N MET A 204 -0.39 15.31 28.72
CA MET A 204 -1.18 14.73 29.81
C MET A 204 -0.35 13.84 30.75
N LEU A 205 0.90 13.50 30.38
CA LEU A 205 1.84 12.68 31.16
C LEU A 205 2.93 13.57 31.78
#